data_AF-A0A964QGC7-F1
#
_entry.id   AF-A0A964QGC7-F1
#
_cell.length_a   1.000
_cell.length_b   1.000
_cell.length_c   1.000
_cell.angle_alpha   90.00
_cell.angle_beta   90.00
_cell.angle_gamma   90.00
#
_symmetry.space_group_name_H-M   'P 1'
#
loop_
_entity.id
_entity.type
_entity.pdbx_description
1 polymer ?
#
loop_
_entity_poly.entity_id
_entity_poly.type
_entity_poly.pdbx_seq_one_letter_code
_entity_poly.pdbx_strand_id
1 'polypeptide(L)'
;MLKTTAIVLALYLGGCGGVEEPTELVSYLQTLQRFQPFNQQVQRYISFFEAPGRPVTQTEVDGARTLLADYAQAVETLNTSSLKGDDLREAHHFYVLTCQHAQQLSTDTTGGISQQTRTVTFALHTLRAYITGRFYPGLGVMLAHRRIEGSLQPPAWPE
;
A
#
# COMPACT_ATOMS: atom_id res chain seq x y z
N MET A 1 31.58 34.84 -37.42
CA MET A 1 31.35 34.03 -36.19
C MET A 1 30.25 34.70 -35.39
N LEU A 2 29.04 34.14 -35.44
CA LEU A 2 27.87 34.61 -34.72
C LEU A 2 27.97 34.12 -33.27
N LYS A 3 28.08 35.01 -32.29
CA LYS A 3 27.90 34.67 -30.86
C LYS A 3 26.78 35.53 -30.31
N THR A 4 25.56 35.10 -30.58
CA THR A 4 24.34 35.54 -29.90
C THR A 4 23.92 34.44 -28.95
N THR A 5 24.07 34.66 -27.65
CA THR A 5 23.12 34.10 -26.68
C THR A 5 23.19 34.89 -25.38
N ALA A 6 22.28 35.85 -25.26
CA ALA A 6 21.78 36.28 -23.96
C ALA A 6 20.39 35.68 -23.83
N ILE A 7 20.17 34.81 -22.84
CA ILE A 7 18.84 34.62 -22.24
C ILE A 7 19.03 34.57 -20.73
N VAL A 8 18.51 35.63 -20.12
CA VAL A 8 18.23 35.83 -18.71
C VAL A 8 17.16 34.81 -18.29
N LEU A 9 17.39 34.08 -17.20
CA LEU A 9 16.31 33.41 -16.47
C LEU A 9 16.33 33.86 -15.01
N ALA A 10 15.80 35.06 -14.78
CA ALA A 10 15.31 35.47 -13.49
C ALA A 10 13.84 35.03 -13.40
N LEU A 11 13.56 34.00 -12.60
CA LEU A 11 12.22 33.74 -12.08
C LEU A 11 12.25 34.03 -10.57
N TYR A 12 11.74 35.21 -10.26
CA TYR A 12 11.48 35.76 -8.93
C TYR A 12 10.16 35.17 -8.37
N LEU A 13 10.12 35.05 -7.04
CA LEU A 13 8.95 35.14 -6.13
C LEU A 13 8.05 33.91 -5.90
N GLY A 14 8.10 33.42 -4.66
CA GLY A 14 6.90 33.00 -3.92
C GLY A 14 7.03 31.70 -3.13
N GLY A 15 7.40 31.76 -1.84
CA GLY A 15 7.17 30.67 -0.89
C GLY A 15 8.35 30.32 0.01
N CYS A 16 8.50 31.01 1.14
CA CYS A 16 9.19 30.46 2.30
C CYS A 16 8.29 29.35 2.88
N GLY A 17 8.57 28.09 2.54
CA GLY A 17 7.88 26.93 3.11
C GLY A 17 8.03 25.68 2.25
N GLY A 18 8.84 24.71 2.70
CA GLY A 18 8.65 23.29 2.38
C GLY A 18 8.90 22.82 0.95
N VAL A 19 10.11 23.01 0.40
CA VAL A 19 10.51 22.32 -0.84
C VAL A 19 10.95 20.86 -0.58
N GLU A 20 11.12 20.45 0.68
CA GLU A 20 11.47 19.06 1.07
C GLU A 20 10.27 18.09 1.09
N GLU A 21 9.05 18.57 1.31
CA GLU A 21 7.88 17.68 1.50
C GLU A 21 7.35 16.99 0.23
N PRO A 22 7.38 17.59 -0.98
CA PRO A 22 6.91 16.92 -2.20
C PRO A 22 7.74 15.69 -2.56
N THR A 23 9.05 15.69 -2.28
CA THR A 23 9.94 14.56 -2.59
C THR A 23 9.73 13.38 -1.66
N GLU A 24 9.37 13.61 -0.40
CA GLU A 24 9.10 12.54 0.58
C GLU A 24 7.87 11.70 0.18
N LEU A 25 6.74 12.34 -0.15
CA LEU A 25 5.53 11.62 -0.57
C LEU A 25 5.75 10.83 -1.87
N VAL A 26 6.47 11.41 -2.82
CA VAL A 26 6.81 10.73 -4.09
C VAL A 26 7.71 9.52 -3.85
N SER A 27 8.76 9.68 -3.04
CA SER A 27 9.67 8.58 -2.65
C SER A 27 8.93 7.48 -1.88
N TYR A 28 7.99 7.86 -1.03
CA TYR A 28 7.14 6.93 -0.30
C TYR A 28 6.23 6.13 -1.24
N LEU A 29 5.57 6.79 -2.20
CA LEU A 29 4.75 6.11 -3.21
C LEU A 29 5.56 5.14 -4.08
N GLN A 30 6.78 5.50 -4.47
CA GLN A 30 7.69 4.59 -5.17
C GLN A 30 8.07 3.40 -4.29
N THR A 31 8.26 3.63 -2.99
CA THR A 31 8.53 2.56 -2.02
C THR A 31 7.35 1.61 -1.89
N LEU A 32 6.11 2.13 -1.91
CA LEU A 32 4.90 1.30 -1.87
C LEU A 32 4.75 0.36 -3.07
N GLN A 33 5.35 0.68 -4.23
CA GLN A 33 5.35 -0.23 -5.38
C GLN A 33 6.01 -1.58 -5.08
N ARG A 34 6.91 -1.63 -4.09
CA ARG A 34 7.54 -2.89 -3.63
C ARG A 34 6.54 -3.87 -3.03
N PHE A 35 5.38 -3.39 -2.60
CA PHE A 35 4.31 -4.22 -2.06
C PHE A 35 3.33 -4.75 -3.12
N GLN A 36 3.47 -4.35 -4.39
CA GLN A 36 2.62 -4.86 -5.47
C GLN A 36 2.61 -6.39 -5.60
N PRO A 37 3.74 -7.10 -5.47
CA PRO A 37 3.73 -8.56 -5.46
C PRO A 37 2.88 -9.17 -4.35
N PHE A 38 2.81 -8.52 -3.17
CA PHE A 38 1.91 -8.96 -2.10
C PHE A 38 0.45 -8.74 -2.48
N ASN A 39 0.09 -7.57 -3.00
CA ASN A 39 -1.27 -7.29 -3.47
C ASN A 39 -1.74 -8.31 -4.52
N GLN A 40 -0.86 -8.66 -5.47
CA GLN A 40 -1.15 -9.65 -6.50
C GLN A 40 -1.39 -11.03 -5.90
N GLN A 41 -0.59 -11.44 -4.91
CA GLN A 41 -0.80 -12.71 -4.24
C GLN A 41 -2.07 -12.72 -3.39
N VAL A 42 -2.40 -11.63 -2.70
CA VAL A 42 -3.67 -11.50 -1.95
C VAL A 42 -4.84 -11.68 -2.90
N GLN A 43 -4.84 -10.98 -4.03
CA GLN A 43 -5.88 -11.09 -5.05
C GLN A 43 -5.97 -12.52 -5.62
N ARG A 44 -4.84 -13.18 -5.86
CA ARG A 44 -4.81 -14.59 -6.32
C ARG A 44 -5.44 -15.54 -5.30
N TYR A 45 -5.17 -15.38 -4.00
CA TYR A 45 -5.78 -16.22 -2.98
C TYR A 45 -7.29 -15.96 -2.83
N ILE A 46 -7.73 -14.70 -2.93
CA ILE A 46 -9.17 -14.38 -2.97
C ILE A 46 -9.84 -15.14 -4.11
N SER A 47 -9.34 -14.98 -5.34
CA SER A 47 -9.89 -15.66 -6.52
C SER A 47 -9.80 -17.19 -6.41
N PHE A 48 -8.76 -17.71 -5.79
CA PHE A 48 -8.59 -19.15 -5.57
C PHE A 48 -9.61 -19.71 -4.58
N PHE A 49 -9.82 -19.07 -3.42
CA PHE A 49 -10.75 -19.55 -2.39
C PHE A 49 -12.22 -19.35 -2.78
N GLU A 50 -12.52 -18.37 -3.64
CA GLU A 50 -13.87 -18.13 -4.16
C GLU A 50 -14.20 -18.98 -5.39
N ALA A 51 -13.23 -19.70 -5.96
CA ALA A 51 -13.44 -20.53 -7.14
C ALA A 51 -14.41 -21.69 -6.84
N PRO A 52 -15.57 -21.78 -7.53
CA PRO A 52 -16.56 -22.80 -7.25
C PRO A 52 -16.03 -24.20 -7.60
N GLY A 53 -16.29 -25.16 -6.72
CA GLY A 53 -15.95 -26.58 -6.94
C GLY A 53 -14.46 -26.92 -6.84
N ARG A 54 -13.59 -25.94 -6.50
CA ARG A 54 -12.18 -26.20 -6.28
C ARG A 54 -11.95 -26.70 -4.84
N PRO A 55 -11.29 -27.86 -4.66
CA PRO A 55 -10.92 -28.30 -3.32
C PRO A 55 -9.83 -27.37 -2.75
N VAL A 56 -10.02 -26.94 -1.50
CA VAL A 56 -9.03 -26.21 -0.72
C VAL A 56 -8.40 -27.18 0.27
N THR A 57 -7.08 -27.18 0.33
CA THR A 57 -6.25 -27.97 1.23
C THR A 57 -5.70 -27.10 2.34
N GLN A 58 -5.20 -27.74 3.40
CA GLN A 58 -4.54 -27.04 4.49
C GLN A 58 -3.32 -26.24 4.01
N THR A 59 -2.59 -26.74 3.00
CA THR A 59 -1.41 -26.07 2.45
C THR A 59 -1.76 -24.71 1.84
N GLU A 60 -2.89 -24.57 1.15
CA GLU A 60 -3.29 -23.27 0.59
C GLU A 60 -3.75 -22.30 1.68
N VAL A 61 -4.45 -22.79 2.71
CA VAL A 61 -4.84 -21.98 3.87
C VAL A 61 -3.61 -21.45 4.60
N ASP A 62 -2.62 -22.32 4.85
CA ASP A 62 -1.38 -21.94 5.53
C ASP A 62 -0.50 -21.04 4.68
N GLY A 63 -0.51 -21.21 3.36
CA GLY A 63 0.14 -20.32 2.40
C GLY A 63 -0.44 -18.91 2.43
N ALA A 64 -1.76 -18.77 2.51
CA ALA A 64 -2.42 -17.48 2.62
C ALA A 64 -2.17 -16.80 3.98
N ARG A 65 -2.10 -17.56 5.08
CA ARG A 65 -1.69 -17.04 6.40
C ARG A 65 -0.25 -16.53 6.39
N THR A 66 0.65 -17.32 5.82
CA THR A 66 2.07 -16.95 5.67
C THR A 66 2.19 -15.67 4.86
N LEU A 67 1.45 -15.54 3.74
CA LEU A 67 1.41 -14.32 2.95
C LEU A 67 0.98 -13.09 3.79
N LEU A 68 -0.08 -13.22 4.60
CA LEU A 68 -0.56 -12.12 5.45
C LEU A 68 0.47 -11.72 6.51
N ALA A 69 1.16 -12.70 7.11
CA ALA A 69 2.24 -12.45 8.07
C ALA A 69 3.44 -11.77 7.42
N ASP A 70 3.89 -12.28 6.27
CA ASP A 70 5.01 -11.71 5.51
C ASP A 70 4.69 -10.28 5.04
N TYR A 71 3.45 -10.03 4.62
CA TYR A 71 3.02 -8.70 4.22
C TYR A 71 3.02 -7.73 5.41
N ALA A 72 2.46 -8.11 6.55
CA ALA A 72 2.49 -7.30 7.76
C ALA A 72 3.92 -6.96 8.19
N GLN A 73 4.81 -7.96 8.21
CA GLN A 73 6.21 -7.78 8.55
C GLN A 73 6.94 -6.84 7.56
N ALA A 74 6.69 -7.00 6.26
CA ALA A 74 7.34 -6.19 5.23
C ALA A 74 6.90 -4.71 5.31
N VAL A 75 5.64 -4.45 5.67
CA VAL A 75 5.13 -3.08 5.85
C VAL A 75 5.66 -2.48 7.15
N GLU A 76 5.68 -3.22 8.25
CA GLU A 76 6.18 -2.76 9.56
C GLU A 76 7.68 -2.43 9.55
N THR A 77 8.49 -3.21 8.83
CA THR A 77 9.93 -3.00 8.74
C THR A 77 10.33 -1.87 7.78
N LEU A 78 9.36 -1.24 7.13
CA LEU A 78 9.63 -0.10 6.28
C LEU A 78 10.20 1.04 7.13
N ASN A 79 11.44 1.45 6.83
CA ASN A 79 12.04 2.58 7.51
C ASN A 79 11.31 3.88 7.12
N THR A 80 10.50 4.39 8.05
CA THR A 80 9.76 5.65 7.91
C THR A 80 10.37 6.81 8.68
N SER A 81 11.58 6.67 9.20
CA SER A 81 12.31 7.76 9.88
C SER A 81 12.58 8.97 8.97
N SER A 82 12.51 8.78 7.66
CA SER A 82 12.58 9.85 6.65
C SER A 82 11.24 10.55 6.37
N LEU A 83 10.12 10.06 6.92
CA LEU A 83 8.82 10.71 6.80
C LEU A 83 8.75 11.85 7.83
N LYS A 84 8.94 13.09 7.39
CA LYS A 84 8.89 14.25 8.31
C LYS A 84 7.47 14.76 8.53
N GLY A 85 6.56 14.54 7.56
CA GLY A 85 5.16 14.96 7.65
C GLY A 85 4.30 14.08 8.57
N ASP A 86 3.55 14.72 9.48
CA ASP A 86 2.66 14.06 10.45
C ASP A 86 1.61 13.18 9.76
N ASP A 87 0.96 13.70 8.72
CA ASP A 87 -0.10 12.99 8.00
C ASP A 87 0.41 11.70 7.34
N LEU A 88 1.61 11.73 6.75
CA LEU A 88 2.17 10.58 6.02
C LEU A 88 2.63 9.48 6.99
N ARG A 89 3.13 9.87 8.16
CA ARG A 89 3.42 8.93 9.25
C ARG A 89 2.15 8.29 9.79
N GLU A 90 1.09 9.07 9.99
CA GLU A 90 -0.20 8.56 10.44
C GLU A 90 -0.81 7.60 9.42
N ALA A 91 -0.77 7.95 8.13
CA ALA A 91 -1.24 7.09 7.05
C ALA A 91 -0.44 5.77 6.99
N HIS A 92 0.88 5.81 7.15
CA HIS A 92 1.68 4.60 7.22
C HIS A 92 1.37 3.77 8.48
N HIS A 93 1.21 4.41 9.63
CA HIS A 93 0.82 3.71 10.86
C HIS A 93 -0.52 3.00 10.69
N PHE A 94 -1.51 3.66 10.08
CA PHE A 94 -2.78 3.04 9.73
C PHE A 94 -2.61 1.83 8.79
N TYR A 95 -1.69 1.94 7.83
CA TYR A 95 -1.37 0.83 6.91
C TYR A 95 -0.77 -0.37 7.65
N VAL A 96 0.20 -0.14 8.55
CA VAL A 96 0.77 -1.18 9.43
C VAL A 96 -0.33 -1.85 10.25
N LEU A 97 -1.17 -1.08 10.93
CA LEU A 97 -2.26 -1.61 11.75
C LEU A 97 -3.25 -2.44 10.92
N THR A 98 -3.54 -2.03 9.69
CA THR A 98 -4.41 -2.77 8.78
C THR A 98 -3.81 -4.14 8.43
N CYS A 99 -2.53 -4.19 8.08
CA CYS A 99 -1.85 -5.44 7.77
C CYS A 99 -1.77 -6.38 8.99
N GLN A 100 -1.42 -5.84 10.16
CA GLN A 100 -1.38 -6.59 11.41
C GLN A 100 -2.77 -7.11 11.82
N HIS A 101 -3.82 -6.32 11.61
CA HIS A 101 -5.19 -6.76 11.88
C HIS A 101 -5.60 -7.91 10.96
N ALA A 102 -5.34 -7.82 9.67
CA ALA A 102 -5.62 -8.91 8.73
C ALA A 102 -4.83 -10.19 9.08
N GLN A 103 -3.55 -10.05 9.44
CA GLN A 103 -2.76 -11.17 9.96
C GLN A 103 -3.44 -11.80 11.18
N GLN A 104 -3.79 -11.00 12.20
CA GLN A 104 -4.46 -11.50 13.42
C GLN A 104 -5.76 -12.24 13.10
N LEU A 105 -6.62 -11.68 12.24
CA LEU A 105 -7.86 -12.33 11.81
C LEU A 105 -7.60 -13.71 11.19
N SER A 106 -6.52 -13.87 10.44
CA SER A 106 -6.18 -15.12 9.76
C SER A 106 -5.64 -16.22 10.69
N THR A 107 -5.23 -15.88 11.92
CA THR A 107 -4.62 -16.81 12.88
C THR A 107 -5.62 -17.74 13.56
N ASP A 108 -6.94 -17.50 13.42
CA ASP A 108 -7.93 -18.43 13.94
C ASP A 108 -7.88 -19.75 13.15
N THR A 109 -7.43 -20.79 13.85
CA THR A 109 -7.30 -22.17 13.36
C THR A 109 -8.43 -23.08 13.84
N THR A 110 -9.46 -22.53 14.50
CA THR A 110 -10.56 -23.33 15.00
C THR A 110 -11.42 -23.92 13.86
N GLY A 111 -11.91 -25.14 14.08
CA GLY A 111 -12.76 -25.85 13.12
C GLY A 111 -12.00 -26.51 11.97
N GLY A 112 -12.76 -27.04 11.01
CA GLY A 112 -12.24 -27.72 9.83
C GLY A 112 -11.77 -26.77 8.72
N ILE A 113 -11.15 -27.32 7.68
CA ILE A 113 -10.56 -26.57 6.55
C ILE A 113 -11.54 -25.56 5.95
N SER A 114 -12.83 -25.91 5.82
CA SER A 114 -13.85 -24.99 5.29
C SER A 114 -14.02 -23.72 6.15
N GLN A 115 -14.01 -23.87 7.49
CA GLN A 115 -14.10 -22.73 8.41
C GLN A 115 -12.84 -21.89 8.35
N GLN A 116 -11.67 -22.52 8.42
CA GLN A 116 -10.39 -21.82 8.32
C GLN A 116 -10.24 -21.08 6.98
N THR A 117 -10.70 -21.67 5.89
CA THR A 117 -10.73 -21.02 4.56
C THR A 117 -11.57 -19.75 4.59
N ARG A 118 -12.77 -19.79 5.21
CA ARG A 118 -13.63 -18.60 5.34
C ARG A 118 -12.97 -17.52 6.17
N THR A 119 -12.36 -17.88 7.30
CA THR A 119 -11.61 -16.95 8.16
C THR A 119 -10.50 -16.25 7.39
N VAL A 120 -9.65 -17.01 6.69
CA VAL A 120 -8.53 -16.44 5.92
C VAL A 120 -9.04 -15.61 4.74
N THR A 121 -10.09 -16.07 4.05
CA THR A 121 -10.73 -15.31 2.95
C THR A 121 -11.27 -13.97 3.45
N PHE A 122 -11.93 -13.96 4.60
CA PHE A 122 -12.40 -12.74 5.24
C PHE A 122 -11.25 -11.78 5.60
N ALA A 123 -10.14 -12.31 6.12
CA ALA A 123 -8.95 -11.51 6.41
C ALA A 123 -8.34 -10.87 5.14
N LEU A 124 -8.22 -11.63 4.05
CA LEU A 124 -7.74 -11.13 2.75
C LEU A 124 -8.63 -10.01 2.19
N HIS A 125 -9.95 -10.18 2.25
CA HIS A 125 -10.91 -9.14 1.83
C HIS A 125 -10.84 -7.91 2.71
N THR A 126 -10.72 -8.10 4.02
CA THR A 126 -10.59 -7.00 4.99
C THR A 126 -9.36 -6.16 4.66
N LEU A 127 -8.21 -6.81 4.43
CA LEU A 127 -6.98 -6.15 4.02
C LEU A 127 -7.18 -5.34 2.73
N ARG A 128 -7.72 -5.97 1.68
CA ARG A 128 -8.00 -5.33 0.40
C ARG A 128 -8.91 -4.11 0.59
N ALA A 129 -10.03 -4.27 1.29
CA ALA A 129 -11.03 -3.23 1.47
C ALA A 129 -10.49 -1.99 2.19
N TYR A 130 -9.66 -2.18 3.23
CA TYR A 130 -9.05 -1.04 3.92
C TYR A 130 -7.96 -0.35 3.09
N ILE A 131 -7.16 -1.13 2.35
CA ILE A 131 -6.13 -0.55 1.48
C ILE A 131 -6.77 0.28 0.36
N THR A 132 -7.75 -0.29 -0.35
CA THR A 132 -8.37 0.36 -1.51
C THR A 132 -9.41 1.41 -1.13
N GLY A 133 -10.10 1.22 -0.01
CA GLY A 133 -11.17 2.12 0.45
C GLY A 133 -10.70 3.27 1.33
N ARG A 134 -9.51 3.17 1.94
CA ARG A 134 -9.04 4.18 2.90
C ARG A 134 -7.58 4.59 2.69
N PHE A 135 -6.64 3.65 2.67
CA PHE A 135 -5.22 3.99 2.60
C PHE A 135 -4.83 4.66 1.27
N TYR A 136 -5.10 4.02 0.13
CA TYR A 136 -4.80 4.59 -1.19
C TYR A 136 -5.55 5.90 -1.47
N PRO A 137 -6.86 6.02 -1.18
CA PRO A 137 -7.56 7.30 -1.27
C PRO A 137 -6.94 8.40 -0.40
N GLY A 138 -6.52 8.09 0.82
CA GLY A 138 -5.83 9.04 1.71
C GLY A 138 -4.55 9.60 1.09
N LEU A 139 -3.73 8.73 0.48
CA LEU A 139 -2.54 9.16 -0.27
C LEU A 139 -2.90 10.03 -1.48
N GLY A 140 -4.01 9.72 -2.18
CA GLY A 140 -4.52 10.53 -3.28
C GLY A 140 -4.90 11.95 -2.83
N VAL A 141 -5.55 12.09 -1.68
CA VAL A 141 -5.90 13.40 -1.09
C VAL A 141 -4.63 14.19 -0.75
N MET A 142 -3.60 13.54 -0.20
CA MET A 142 -2.31 14.20 0.08
C MET A 142 -1.63 14.71 -1.19
N LEU A 143 -1.64 13.92 -2.27
CA LEU A 143 -1.11 14.32 -3.57
C LEU A 143 -1.84 15.53 -4.15
N ALA A 144 -3.17 15.51 -4.09
CA ALA A 144 -4.03 16.60 -4.56
C ALA A 144 -3.78 17.89 -3.75
N HIS A 145 -3.73 17.79 -2.42
CA HIS A 145 -3.44 18.93 -1.55
C HIS A 145 -2.09 19.59 -1.87
N ARG A 146 -1.09 18.78 -2.23
CA ARG A 146 0.25 19.22 -2.61
C ARG A 146 0.38 19.63 -4.08
N ARG A 147 -0.71 19.59 -4.86
CA ARG A 147 -0.77 19.89 -6.30
C ARG A 147 0.22 19.07 -7.14
N ILE A 148 0.50 17.83 -6.73
CA ILE A 148 1.38 16.88 -7.47
C ILE A 148 0.53 16.06 -8.46
N GLU A 149 -0.50 16.68 -9.03
CA GLU A 149 -1.49 15.99 -9.84
C GLU A 149 -0.93 15.68 -11.25
N GLY A 150 -1.07 14.43 -11.69
CA GLY A 150 -0.85 14.01 -13.09
C GLY A 150 0.37 13.15 -13.39
N SER A 151 1.35 13.01 -12.48
CA SER A 151 2.55 12.19 -12.71
C SER A 151 2.71 11.00 -11.76
N LEU A 152 2.08 11.02 -10.60
CA LEU A 152 2.07 9.91 -9.65
C LEU A 152 0.65 9.63 -9.14
N GLN A 153 0.34 8.34 -9.03
CA GLN A 153 -0.89 7.83 -8.44
C GLN A 153 -0.52 6.81 -7.36
N PRO A 154 -1.35 6.65 -6.32
CA PRO A 154 -1.26 5.49 -5.45
C PRO A 154 -1.25 4.20 -6.29
N PRO A 155 -0.55 3.15 -5.83
CA PRO A 155 -0.53 1.89 -6.56
C PRO A 155 -1.97 1.39 -6.78
N ALA A 156 -2.32 0.97 -8.00
CA ALA A 156 -3.61 0.35 -8.24
C ALA A 156 -3.64 -1.04 -7.60
N TRP A 157 -4.79 -1.44 -7.06
CA TRP A 157 -5.00 -2.81 -6.64
C TRP A 157 -5.19 -3.71 -7.87
N PRO A 158 -4.56 -4.90 -7.94
CA PRO A 158 -4.71 -5.81 -9.07
C PRO A 158 -6.13 -6.40 -9.14
N GLU A 159 -6.64 -6.57 -10.36
CA GLU A 159 -7.92 -7.27 -10.62
C GLU A 159 -7.77 -8.80 -10.59
#